data_AF-A0A259HE74-F1
#
_entry.id   AF-A0A259HE74-F1
#
_cell.length_a   1.000
_cell.length_b   1.000
_cell.length_c   1.000
_cell.angle_alpha   90.00
_cell.angle_beta   90.00
_cell.angle_gamma   90.00
#
_symmetry.space_group_name_H-M   'P 1'
#
loop_
_entity.id
_entity.type
_entity.pdbx_description
1 polymer ?
#
loop_
_entity_poly.entity_id
_entity_poly.type
_entity_poly.pdbx_seq_one_letter_code
_entity_poly.pdbx_strand_id
1 'polypeptide(L)'
;MQEKNYSLEAILASVSSYKKPVAKKRLIFDQSALGGISSKWVIAFFWALPVVEYAGIFNPLVFGMLGIAQAIIFYIVFLSMLMIMIIALGFINNHKVIRQITPSWKQYFPDNELGWVLASGATPYKDFFKHYSAALNQNLQGEALQDALHTAFNTMQEQNKALYEAMKNQSSRVA
;
A
#
# COMPACT_ATOMS: atom_id res chain seq x y z
N MET A 1 -15.82 -4.48 -16.66
CA MET A 1 -15.81 -4.90 -15.24
C MET A 1 -16.85 -4.04 -14.55
N GLN A 2 -17.83 -4.62 -13.85
CA GLN A 2 -18.82 -3.83 -13.10
C GLN A 2 -18.08 -2.90 -12.11
N GLU A 3 -18.44 -1.63 -12.08
CA GLU A 3 -17.92 -0.67 -11.10
C GLU A 3 -18.42 -1.07 -9.72
N LYS A 4 -17.59 -1.80 -8.98
CA LYS A 4 -17.86 -2.14 -7.60
C LYS A 4 -17.58 -0.90 -6.76
N ASN A 5 -18.63 -0.27 -6.23
CA ASN A 5 -18.49 0.85 -5.30
C ASN A 5 -18.06 0.32 -3.94
N TYR A 6 -16.87 0.70 -3.49
CA TYR A 6 -16.33 0.34 -2.18
C TYR A 6 -16.65 1.43 -1.16
N SER A 7 -16.97 1.03 0.08
CA SER A 7 -17.15 1.99 1.17
C SER A 7 -15.83 2.70 1.52
N LEU A 8 -15.92 3.89 2.11
CA LEU A 8 -14.75 4.65 2.55
C LEU A 8 -13.87 3.85 3.51
N GLU A 9 -14.48 3.10 4.43
CA GLU A 9 -13.77 2.24 5.39
C GLU A 9 -13.04 1.11 4.68
N ALA A 10 -13.64 0.48 3.66
CA ALA A 10 -13.01 -0.56 2.89
C ALA A 10 -11.79 -0.02 2.11
N ILE A 11 -11.93 1.17 1.51
CA ILE A 11 -10.84 1.87 0.83
C ILE A 11 -9.71 2.12 1.83
N LEU A 12 -10.00 2.75 2.98
CA LEU A 12 -8.99 3.10 3.97
C LEU A 12 -8.37 1.86 4.63
N ALA A 13 -9.12 0.79 4.87
CA ALA A 13 -8.60 -0.48 5.40
C ALA A 13 -7.66 -1.19 4.42
N SER A 14 -7.87 -1.01 3.10
CA SER A 14 -6.99 -1.57 2.08
C SER A 14 -5.62 -0.89 2.04
N VAL A 15 -5.57 0.42 2.28
CA VAL A 15 -4.33 1.21 2.20
C VAL A 15 -3.66 1.45 3.56
N SER A 16 -4.36 1.19 4.67
CA SER A 16 -3.87 1.49 6.01
C SER A 16 -4.00 0.32 6.99
N SER A 17 -3.14 0.32 7.99
CA SER A 17 -3.21 -0.56 9.15
C SER A 17 -3.45 0.29 10.37
N TYR A 18 -4.51 0.01 11.12
CA TYR A 18 -4.78 0.65 12.40
C TYR A 18 -4.31 -0.25 13.55
N LYS A 19 -3.43 0.29 14.38
CA LYS A 19 -3.05 -0.27 15.68
C LYS A 19 -3.25 0.84 16.69
N LYS A 20 -4.37 0.81 17.43
CA LYS A 20 -4.78 1.89 18.34
C LYS A 20 -3.57 2.37 19.17
N PRO A 21 -3.27 3.69 19.17
CA PRO A 21 -4.07 4.80 18.64
C PRO A 21 -3.71 5.27 17.23
N VAL A 22 -2.89 4.55 16.48
CA VAL A 22 -2.26 5.05 15.24
C VAL A 22 -2.64 4.22 14.01
N ALA A 23 -3.15 4.89 12.99
CA ALA A 23 -3.27 4.40 11.63
C ALA A 23 -2.01 4.74 10.83
N LYS A 24 -1.47 3.77 10.10
CA LYS A 24 -0.31 3.94 9.23
C LYS A 24 -0.61 3.42 7.84
N LYS A 25 -0.06 4.08 6.83
CA LYS A 25 -0.04 3.55 5.45
C LYS A 25 0.62 2.17 5.43
N ARG A 26 0.03 1.22 4.71
CA ARG A 26 0.63 -0.09 4.48
C ARG A 26 1.71 0.00 3.41
N LEU A 27 2.75 -0.83 3.55
CA LEU A 27 3.73 -1.02 2.48
C LEU A 27 3.16 -1.92 1.37
N ILE A 28 2.45 -2.99 1.77
CA ILE A 28 1.71 -3.88 0.86
C ILE A 28 0.22 -3.70 1.16
N PHE A 29 -0.52 -3.20 0.18
CA PHE A 29 -1.95 -2.94 0.33
C PHE A 29 -2.74 -4.24 0.46
N ASP A 30 -3.78 -4.17 1.29
CA ASP A 30 -4.59 -5.31 1.68
C ASP A 30 -5.81 -5.42 0.79
N GLN A 31 -5.87 -6.46 -0.05
CA GLN A 31 -7.03 -6.68 -0.92
C GLN A 31 -8.20 -7.32 -0.18
N SER A 32 -8.03 -7.79 1.07
CA SER A 32 -9.11 -8.50 1.78
C SER A 32 -10.39 -7.67 1.93
N ALA A 33 -10.26 -6.38 2.25
CA ALA A 33 -11.38 -5.45 2.35
C ALA A 33 -12.11 -5.23 1.01
N LEU A 34 -11.47 -5.56 -0.12
CA LEU A 34 -12.01 -5.43 -1.47
C LEU A 34 -12.52 -6.78 -2.03
N GLY A 35 -12.38 -7.87 -1.26
CA GLY A 35 -12.72 -9.24 -1.66
C GLY A 35 -11.58 -10.03 -2.32
N GLY A 36 -10.33 -9.62 -2.10
CA GLY A 36 -9.14 -10.31 -2.57
C GLY A 36 -8.29 -10.92 -1.45
N ILE A 37 -7.00 -11.16 -1.73
CA ILE A 37 -6.09 -11.83 -0.81
C ILE A 37 -5.62 -10.86 0.27
N SER A 38 -5.58 -11.31 1.53
CA SER A 38 -5.03 -10.49 2.61
C SER A 38 -3.53 -10.25 2.44
N SER A 39 -3.08 -9.04 2.75
CA SER A 39 -1.63 -8.73 2.74
C SER A 39 -0.84 -9.64 3.69
N LYS A 40 -1.46 -10.20 4.73
CA LYS A 40 -0.81 -11.16 5.65
C LYS A 40 -0.38 -12.44 4.92
N TRP A 41 -1.22 -12.96 4.02
CA TRP A 41 -0.89 -14.15 3.23
C TRP A 41 0.23 -13.87 2.23
N VAL A 42 0.20 -12.69 1.60
CA VAL A 42 1.29 -12.25 0.71
C VAL A 42 2.62 -12.15 1.47
N ILE A 43 2.61 -11.56 2.66
CA ILE A 43 3.81 -11.47 3.52
C ILE A 43 4.27 -12.85 3.98
N ALA A 44 3.36 -13.74 4.36
CA ALA A 44 3.69 -15.10 4.78
C ALA A 44 4.34 -15.89 3.63
N PHE A 45 3.81 -15.76 2.41
CA PHE A 45 4.41 -16.34 1.21
C PHE A 45 5.85 -15.84 1.00
N PHE A 46 6.08 -14.54 1.11
CA PHE A 46 7.42 -13.95 0.98
C PHE A 46 8.40 -14.45 2.04
N TRP A 47 7.94 -14.66 3.27
CA TRP A 47 8.77 -15.24 4.34
C TRP A 47 9.07 -16.73 4.15
N ALA A 48 8.15 -17.47 3.53
CA ALA A 48 8.34 -18.90 3.28
C ALA A 48 9.33 -19.16 2.14
N LEU A 49 9.39 -18.28 1.13
CA LEU A 49 10.20 -18.49 -0.07
C LEU A 49 11.69 -18.75 0.21
N PRO A 50 12.42 -17.97 1.05
CA PRO A 50 13.82 -18.24 1.36
C PRO A 50 14.04 -19.60 2.04
N VAL A 51 13.09 -20.04 2.87
CA VAL A 51 13.17 -21.34 3.55
C VAL A 51 13.00 -22.48 2.55
N VAL A 52 12.03 -22.34 1.64
CA VAL A 52 11.80 -23.30 0.56
C VAL A 52 13.00 -23.36 -0.38
N GLU A 53 13.57 -22.21 -0.73
CA GLU A 53 14.78 -22.11 -1.53
C GLU A 53 15.97 -22.82 -0.85
N TYR A 54 16.22 -22.51 0.42
CA TYR A 54 17.28 -23.14 1.19
C TYR A 54 17.12 -24.67 1.21
N ALA A 55 15.92 -25.17 1.55
CA ALA A 55 15.65 -26.60 1.57
C ALA A 55 15.78 -27.24 0.17
N GLY A 56 15.42 -26.52 -0.89
CA GLY A 56 15.54 -26.96 -2.27
C GLY A 56 16.99 -27.07 -2.74
N ILE A 57 17.86 -26.14 -2.34
CA ILE A 57 19.27 -26.10 -2.77
C ILE A 57 20.16 -27.02 -1.92
N PHE A 58 19.96 -27.02 -0.59
CA PHE A 58 20.80 -27.76 0.34
C PHE A 58 20.27 -29.16 0.69
N ASN A 59 19.40 -29.73 -0.15
CA ASN A 59 19.03 -31.14 0.00
C ASN A 59 20.16 -32.07 -0.50
N PRO A 60 20.21 -33.34 -0.03
CA PRO A 60 21.29 -34.26 -0.38
C PRO A 60 21.47 -34.52 -1.88
N LEU A 61 20.40 -34.48 -2.68
CA LEU A 61 20.46 -34.74 -4.12
C LEU A 61 21.13 -33.58 -4.86
N VAL A 62 20.65 -32.36 -4.62
CA VAL A 62 21.17 -31.15 -5.26
C VAL A 62 22.56 -30.82 -4.76
N PHE A 63 22.80 -30.99 -3.46
CA PHE A 63 24.11 -30.78 -2.86
C PHE A 63 25.14 -31.80 -3.34
N GLY A 64 24.75 -33.07 -3.53
CA GLY A 64 25.60 -34.09 -4.12
C GLY A 64 26.00 -33.81 -5.57
N MET A 65 25.16 -33.09 -6.33
CA MET A 65 25.45 -32.69 -7.71
C MET A 65 26.31 -31.42 -7.81
N LEU A 66 26.03 -30.40 -6.98
CA LEU A 66 26.68 -29.08 -7.09
C LEU A 66 27.94 -28.94 -6.22
N GLY A 67 28.00 -29.64 -5.09
CA GLY A 67 28.99 -29.39 -4.05
C GLY A 67 28.75 -28.07 -3.29
N ILE A 68 29.45 -27.89 -2.17
CA ILE A 68 29.14 -26.83 -1.19
C ILE A 68 29.33 -25.41 -1.74
N ALA A 69 30.42 -25.17 -2.47
CA ALA A 69 30.75 -23.84 -2.98
C ALA A 69 29.74 -23.36 -4.02
N GLN A 70 29.37 -24.23 -4.97
CA GLN A 70 28.42 -23.89 -6.01
C GLN A 70 27.01 -23.74 -5.44
N ALA A 71 26.58 -24.61 -4.51
CA ALA A 71 25.29 -24.48 -3.84
C ALA A 71 25.13 -23.11 -3.13
N ILE A 72 26.19 -22.61 -2.47
CA ILE A 72 26.18 -21.29 -1.84
C ILE A 72 26.02 -20.17 -2.88
N ILE A 73 26.76 -20.22 -3.99
CA ILE A 73 26.65 -19.23 -5.07
C ILE A 73 25.22 -19.23 -5.64
N PHE A 74 24.67 -20.41 -5.92
CA PHE A 74 23.29 -20.55 -6.41
C PHE A 74 22.28 -19.95 -5.44
N TYR A 75 22.41 -20.22 -4.14
CA TYR A 75 21.54 -19.65 -3.11
C TYR A 75 21.59 -18.12 -3.08
N ILE A 76 22.78 -17.51 -3.16
CA ILE A 76 22.89 -16.04 -3.17
C ILE A 76 22.20 -15.45 -4.40
N VAL A 77 22.41 -16.05 -5.58
CA VAL A 77 21.82 -15.57 -6.84
C VAL A 77 20.30 -15.73 -6.80
N PHE A 78 19.77 -16.88 -6.37
CA PHE A 78 18.33 -17.10 -6.26
C PHE A 78 17.66 -16.18 -5.24
N LEU A 79 18.27 -15.98 -4.07
CA LEU A 79 17.78 -15.03 -3.08
C LEU A 79 17.72 -13.61 -3.64
N SER A 80 18.72 -13.19 -4.44
CA SER A 80 18.68 -11.88 -5.12
C SER A 80 17.50 -11.78 -6.10
N MET A 81 17.21 -12.85 -6.86
CA MET A 81 16.07 -12.90 -7.78
C MET A 81 14.73 -12.88 -7.02
N LEU A 82 14.64 -13.60 -5.89
CA LEU A 82 13.46 -13.57 -5.02
C LEU A 82 13.18 -12.16 -4.49
N MET A 83 14.21 -11.43 -4.08
CA MET A 83 14.04 -10.04 -3.62
C MET A 83 13.46 -9.14 -4.70
N ILE A 84 13.96 -9.25 -5.94
CA ILE A 84 13.42 -8.51 -7.09
C ILE A 84 11.95 -8.90 -7.33
N MET A 85 11.64 -10.20 -7.29
CA MET A 85 10.28 -10.71 -7.48
C MET A 85 9.32 -10.19 -6.39
N ILE A 86 9.73 -10.20 -5.12
CA ILE A 86 8.95 -9.69 -3.98
C ILE A 86 8.59 -8.22 -4.19
N ILE A 87 9.56 -7.39 -4.58
CA ILE A 87 9.35 -5.97 -4.85
C ILE A 87 8.38 -5.78 -6.02
N ALA A 88 8.58 -6.53 -7.12
CA ALA A 88 7.70 -6.46 -8.29
C ALA A 88 6.26 -6.86 -7.96
N LEU A 89 6.06 -7.96 -7.24
CA LEU A 89 4.72 -8.42 -6.81
C LEU A 89 4.07 -7.42 -5.85
N GLY A 90 4.83 -6.84 -4.92
CA GLY A 90 4.35 -5.77 -4.04
C GLY A 90 3.87 -4.55 -4.83
N PHE A 91 4.65 -4.11 -5.83
CA PHE A 91 4.28 -3.01 -6.70
C PHE A 91 3.01 -3.29 -7.51
N ILE A 92 2.93 -4.47 -8.16
CA ILE A 92 1.75 -4.89 -8.94
C ILE A 92 0.51 -4.95 -8.04
N ASN A 93 0.63 -5.53 -6.85
CA ASN A 93 -0.46 -5.61 -5.88
C ASN A 93 -0.98 -4.22 -5.50
N ASN A 94 -0.08 -3.30 -5.14
CA ASN A 94 -0.45 -1.95 -4.73
C ASN A 94 -1.07 -1.17 -5.89
N HIS A 95 -0.51 -1.25 -7.08
CA HIS A 95 -1.06 -0.60 -8.27
C HIS A 95 -2.46 -1.13 -8.60
N LYS A 96 -2.67 -2.44 -8.45
CA LYS A 96 -4.00 -3.06 -8.64
C LYS A 96 -5.01 -2.52 -7.63
N VAL A 97 -4.65 -2.45 -6.34
CA VAL A 97 -5.52 -1.88 -5.30
C VAL A 97 -5.86 -0.43 -5.61
N ILE A 98 -4.86 0.42 -5.91
CA ILE A 98 -5.08 1.83 -6.26
C ILE A 98 -6.09 1.94 -7.41
N ARG A 99 -5.85 1.20 -8.51
CA ARG A 99 -6.75 1.21 -9.67
C ARG A 99 -8.18 0.80 -9.33
N GLN A 100 -8.36 -0.12 -8.39
CA GLN A 100 -9.68 -0.58 -7.95
C GLN A 100 -10.40 0.44 -7.06
N ILE A 101 -9.69 1.12 -6.17
CA ILE A 101 -10.29 2.05 -5.20
C ILE A 101 -10.41 3.48 -5.73
N THR A 102 -9.61 3.90 -6.72
CA THR A 102 -9.62 5.27 -7.26
C THR A 102 -11.01 5.74 -7.73
N PRO A 103 -11.82 4.93 -8.46
CA PRO A 103 -13.15 5.36 -8.87
C PRO A 103 -14.07 5.66 -7.67
N SER A 104 -14.10 4.77 -6.67
CA SER A 104 -14.89 4.98 -5.46
C SER A 104 -14.35 6.14 -4.62
N TRP A 105 -13.04 6.31 -4.55
CA TRP A 105 -12.42 7.46 -3.87
C TRP A 105 -12.91 8.80 -4.45
N LYS A 106 -13.00 8.91 -5.78
CA LYS A 106 -13.50 10.12 -6.46
C LYS A 106 -14.96 10.44 -6.15
N GLN A 107 -15.76 9.45 -5.73
CA GLN A 107 -17.14 9.69 -5.29
C GLN A 107 -17.18 10.38 -3.92
N TYR A 108 -16.24 10.05 -3.03
CA TYR A 108 -16.15 10.66 -1.70
C TYR A 108 -15.38 11.98 -1.70
N PHE A 109 -14.31 12.06 -2.49
CA PHE A 109 -13.39 13.21 -2.54
C PHE A 109 -13.03 13.55 -3.99
N PRO A 110 -13.91 14.24 -4.74
CA PRO A 110 -13.70 14.49 -6.17
C PRO A 110 -12.46 15.34 -6.46
N ASP A 111 -12.18 16.32 -5.60
CA ASP A 111 -11.07 17.27 -5.77
C ASP A 111 -9.74 16.79 -5.18
N ASN A 112 -9.73 15.67 -4.46
CA ASN A 112 -8.54 15.18 -3.76
C ASN A 112 -7.94 13.95 -4.45
N GLU A 113 -6.74 14.11 -5.01
CA GLU A 113 -6.03 13.00 -5.65
C GLU A 113 -5.54 11.98 -4.62
N LEU A 114 -6.04 10.73 -4.70
CA LEU A 114 -5.61 9.61 -3.87
C LEU A 114 -4.09 9.38 -3.95
N GLY A 115 -3.49 9.62 -5.11
CA GLY A 115 -2.05 9.48 -5.32
C GLY A 115 -1.23 10.36 -4.36
N TRP A 116 -1.69 11.58 -4.07
CA TRP A 116 -0.99 12.50 -3.16
C TRP A 116 -1.12 12.07 -1.69
N VAL A 117 -2.24 11.43 -1.34
CA VAL A 117 -2.46 10.84 -0.01
C VAL A 117 -1.56 9.63 0.22
N LEU A 118 -1.39 8.81 -0.81
CA LEU A 118 -0.63 7.56 -0.74
C LEU A 118 0.85 7.72 -1.07
N ALA A 119 1.28 8.88 -1.56
CA ALA A 119 2.69 9.15 -1.85
C ALA A 119 3.55 9.03 -0.59
N SER A 120 4.81 8.64 -0.75
CA SER A 120 5.78 8.61 0.36
C SER A 120 6.61 9.89 0.44
N GLY A 121 6.57 10.73 -0.59
CA GLY A 121 7.30 12.00 -0.66
C GLY A 121 6.58 13.15 0.03
N ALA A 122 7.11 14.36 -0.14
CA ALA A 122 6.45 15.58 0.33
C ALA A 122 5.21 15.85 -0.52
N THR A 123 4.03 15.74 0.10
CA THR A 123 2.74 16.09 -0.51
C THR A 123 1.94 16.95 0.46
N PRO A 124 0.95 17.72 -0.03
CA PRO A 124 0.03 18.46 0.82
C PRO A 124 -0.70 17.58 1.84
N TYR A 125 -0.82 16.27 1.57
CA TYR A 125 -1.56 15.31 2.38
C TYR A 125 -0.68 14.38 3.20
N LYS A 126 0.60 14.72 3.42
CA LYS A 126 1.56 13.91 4.18
C LYS A 126 1.04 13.47 5.55
N ASP A 127 0.25 14.34 6.20
CA ASP A 127 -0.29 14.10 7.55
C ASP A 127 -1.69 13.47 7.55
N PHE A 128 -2.21 13.07 6.39
CA PHE A 128 -3.56 12.48 6.27
C PHE A 128 -3.80 11.33 7.26
N PHE A 129 -2.86 10.39 7.38
CA PHE A 129 -3.04 9.25 8.28
C PHE A 129 -3.03 9.64 9.76
N LYS A 130 -2.48 10.80 10.14
CA LYS A 130 -2.61 11.34 11.50
C LYS A 130 -4.04 11.80 11.77
N HIS A 131 -4.63 12.54 10.84
CA HIS A 131 -6.03 12.98 10.93
C HIS A 131 -6.99 11.78 10.91
N TYR A 132 -6.75 10.81 10.04
CA TYR A 132 -7.51 9.56 10.02
C TYR A 132 -7.39 8.79 11.35
N SER A 133 -6.20 8.72 11.93
CA SER A 133 -6.01 8.12 13.26
C SER A 133 -6.86 8.82 14.33
N ALA A 134 -6.91 10.15 14.32
CA ALA A 134 -7.71 10.92 15.27
C ALA A 134 -9.21 10.63 15.12
N ALA A 135 -9.71 10.58 13.87
CA ALA A 135 -11.10 10.22 13.58
C ALA A 135 -11.45 8.80 14.06
N LEU A 136 -10.58 7.82 13.82
CA LEU A 136 -10.76 6.45 14.31
C LEU A 136 -10.74 6.37 15.84
N ASN A 137 -9.89 7.14 16.51
CA ASN A 137 -9.84 7.16 17.98
C ASN A 137 -11.11 7.75 18.61
N GLN A 138 -11.84 8.58 17.86
CA GLN A 138 -13.16 9.09 18.23
C GLN A 138 -14.30 8.14 17.82
N ASN A 139 -13.98 6.97 17.25
CA ASN A 139 -14.93 6.00 16.71
C ASN A 139 -15.85 6.57 15.62
N LEU A 140 -15.40 7.57 14.86
CA LEU A 140 -16.16 8.09 13.72
C LEU A 140 -16.23 7.05 12.60
N GLN A 141 -17.41 6.91 11.98
CA GLN A 141 -17.70 5.97 10.89
C GLN A 141 -18.64 6.60 9.87
N GLY A 142 -18.73 6.04 8.66
CA GLY A 142 -19.65 6.49 7.62
C GLY A 142 -19.47 7.96 7.25
N GLU A 143 -20.59 8.70 7.21
CA GLU A 143 -20.63 10.11 6.86
C GLU A 143 -19.81 10.98 7.83
N ALA A 144 -19.90 10.72 9.14
CA ALA A 144 -19.12 11.46 10.14
C ALA A 144 -17.60 11.30 9.95
N LEU A 145 -17.16 10.12 9.50
CA LEU A 145 -15.76 9.89 9.14
C LEU A 145 -15.40 10.65 7.85
N GLN A 146 -16.28 10.63 6.85
CA GLN A 146 -16.07 11.37 5.60
C GLN A 146 -15.92 12.87 5.86
N ASP A 147 -16.80 13.46 6.65
CA ASP A 147 -16.78 14.89 6.98
C ASP A 147 -15.50 15.27 7.73
N ALA A 148 -15.11 14.49 8.72
CA ALA A 148 -13.87 14.70 9.46
C ALA A 148 -12.64 14.66 8.54
N LEU A 149 -12.62 13.76 7.56
CA LEU A 149 -11.55 13.69 6.56
C LEU A 149 -11.62 14.84 5.56
N HIS A 150 -12.80 15.30 5.18
CA HIS A 150 -12.98 16.48 4.32
C HIS A 150 -12.44 17.74 4.99
N THR A 151 -12.77 17.95 6.27
CA THR A 151 -12.19 19.04 7.05
C THR A 151 -10.67 18.92 7.12
N ALA A 152 -10.14 17.71 7.36
CA ALA A 152 -8.71 17.48 7.40
C ALA A 152 -8.03 17.81 6.07
N PHE A 153 -8.64 17.47 4.92
CA PHE A 153 -8.13 17.87 3.60
C PHE A 153 -8.01 19.38 3.48
N ASN A 154 -9.06 20.13 3.80
CA ASN A 154 -9.04 21.59 3.72
C ASN A 154 -7.95 22.19 4.63
N THR A 155 -7.86 21.73 5.88
CA THR A 155 -6.81 22.17 6.82
C THR A 155 -5.42 21.89 6.28
N MET A 156 -5.18 20.69 5.73
CA MET A 156 -3.87 20.34 5.16
C MET A 156 -3.55 21.15 3.90
N GLN A 157 -4.55 21.43 3.04
CA GLN A 157 -4.39 22.28 1.86
C GLN A 157 -4.04 23.72 2.26
N GLU A 158 -4.70 24.28 3.28
CA GLU A 158 -4.40 25.62 3.78
C GLU A 158 -3.00 25.69 4.40
N GLN A 159 -2.64 24.72 5.25
CA GLN A 159 -1.32 24.66 5.88
C GLN A 159 -0.19 24.47 4.85
N ASN A 160 -0.46 23.75 3.77
CA ASN A 160 0.51 23.46 2.71
C ASN A 160 0.17 24.17 1.39
N LYS A 161 -0.45 25.35 1.46
CA LYS A 161 -1.04 26.04 0.29
C LYS A 161 -0.06 26.19 -0.88
N ALA A 162 1.16 26.65 -0.61
CA ALA A 162 2.19 26.82 -1.64
C ALA A 162 2.54 25.49 -2.34
N LEU A 163 2.65 24.39 -1.58
CA LEU A 163 2.93 23.07 -2.13
C LEU A 163 1.73 22.51 -2.90
N TYR A 164 0.52 22.72 -2.39
CA TYR A 164 -0.72 22.32 -3.05
C TYR A 164 -0.90 23.02 -4.41
N GLU A 165 -0.73 24.34 -4.46
CA GLU A 165 -0.82 25.11 -5.70
C GLU A 165 0.27 24.71 -6.70
N ALA A 166 1.52 24.53 -6.25
CA ALA A 166 2.60 24.08 -7.10
C ALA A 166 2.33 22.70 -7.73
N MET A 167 1.88 21.74 -6.92
CA MET A 167 1.56 20.39 -7.40
C MET A 167 0.33 20.36 -8.31
N LYS A 168 -0.70 21.16 -8.00
CA LYS A 168 -1.90 21.29 -8.84
C LYS A 168 -1.57 21.86 -10.21
N ASN A 169 -0.78 22.93 -10.27
CA ASN A 169 -0.33 23.55 -11.52
C ASN A 169 0.58 22.63 -12.34
N GLN A 170 1.32 21.73 -11.69
CA GLN A 170 2.14 20.74 -12.37
C GLN A 170 1.30 19.58 -12.93
N SER A 171 0.32 19.08 -12.17
CA SER A 171 -0.63 18.05 -12.63
C SER A 171 -1.40 18.53 -13.88
N SER A 172 -1.86 19.79 -13.88
CA SER A 172 -2.56 20.39 -15.02
C SER A 172 -1.71 20.65 -16.26
N ARG A 173 -0.37 20.58 -16.17
CA ARG A 173 0.56 20.74 -17.31
C ARG A 173 0.94 19.42 -17.97
N VAL A 174 0.72 18.30 -17.28
CA VAL A 174 1.10 16.95 -17.73
C VAL A 174 -0.11 16.13 -18.21
N ALA A 175 -1.34 16.58 -17.88
CA ALA A 175 -2.59 16.07 -18.43
C ALA A 175 -2.86 16.60 -19.85
#